data_AF-A0A8T5TCZ3-F1
#
_entry.id   AF-A0A8T5TCZ3-F1
#
_cell.length_a   1.000
_cell.length_b   1.000
_cell.length_c   1.000
_cell.angle_alpha   90.00
_cell.angle_beta   90.00
_cell.angle_gamma   90.00
#
_symmetry.space_group_name_H-M   'P 1'
#
loop_
_entity.id
_entity.type
_entity.pdbx_description
1 polymer ?
#
loop_
_entity_poly.entity_id
_entity_poly.type
_entity_poly.pdbx_seq_one_letter_code
_entity_poly.pdbx_strand_id
1 'polypeptide(L)'
;MGETDKLVRFEEETSPSKFIALIGVLFMIFEAIAFFYASDPETIFILYGIIEILLAAVVFFSLSLFIFWKIKLPYFWWLLLIVGVILLFFDFLAVNSDGGFGYPLMFFLDFTYFPAILILFAGVIELIHQKKEWKASEIFTLFGAGFGIYDCILVFGLYKDSENGEVFTYAFFGLIAIIVMLLAYQDWFDIRIPFTWWGLLTVGLLLLMMVTPLANLYGQSEDWPVAGFGGVILLIAFALHLKDF
;
A
#
# COMPACT_ATOMS: atom_id res chain seq x y z
N MET A 1 38.54 5.58 -6.85
CA MET A 1 37.62 6.73 -6.93
C MET A 1 36.36 6.48 -7.79
N GLY A 2 36.23 5.38 -8.53
CA GLY A 2 35.11 5.19 -9.49
C GLY A 2 33.94 4.30 -9.05
N GLU A 3 34.05 3.54 -7.96
CA GLU A 3 32.96 2.64 -7.49
C GLU A 3 32.17 3.23 -6.32
N THR A 4 32.86 3.84 -5.34
CA THR A 4 32.21 4.56 -4.24
C THR A 4 31.36 5.73 -4.75
N ASP A 5 31.80 6.42 -5.80
CA ASP A 5 31.06 7.54 -6.41
C ASP A 5 29.83 7.07 -7.22
N LYS A 6 29.80 5.80 -7.64
CA LYS A 6 28.62 5.17 -8.28
C LYS A 6 27.62 4.66 -7.25
N LEU A 7 28.09 4.10 -6.14
CA LEU A 7 27.24 3.63 -5.04
C LEU A 7 26.51 4.78 -4.35
N VAL A 8 27.21 5.88 -4.05
CA VAL A 8 26.60 7.10 -3.45
C VAL A 8 25.52 7.69 -4.36
N ARG A 9 25.76 7.72 -5.68
CA ARG A 9 24.74 8.19 -6.64
C ARG A 9 23.52 7.27 -6.73
N PHE A 10 23.69 5.97 -6.53
CA PHE A 10 22.59 5.01 -6.58
C PHE A 10 21.69 5.09 -5.33
N GLU A 11 22.28 5.36 -4.16
CA GLU A 11 21.57 5.64 -2.92
C GLU A 11 20.79 6.96 -2.98
N GLU A 12 21.39 8.04 -3.54
CA GLU A 12 20.67 9.29 -3.80
C GLU A 12 19.55 9.14 -4.85
N GLU A 13 19.72 8.23 -5.82
CA GLU A 13 18.76 8.05 -6.92
C GLU A 13 17.51 7.26 -6.49
N THR A 14 17.61 6.40 -5.48
CA THR A 14 16.52 5.53 -5.03
C THR A 14 15.94 5.98 -3.67
N SER A 15 15.36 7.18 -3.63
CA SER A 15 14.61 7.60 -2.44
C SER A 15 13.47 6.62 -2.13
N PRO A 16 13.09 6.43 -0.86
CA PRO A 16 12.00 5.53 -0.51
C PRO A 16 10.67 5.89 -1.17
N SER A 17 10.36 7.19 -1.30
CA SER A 17 9.20 7.69 -2.04
C SER A 17 9.17 7.16 -3.48
N LYS A 18 10.31 7.15 -4.18
CA LYS A 18 10.41 6.60 -5.53
C LYS A 18 10.23 5.08 -5.55
N PHE A 19 10.76 4.37 -4.55
CA PHE A 19 10.56 2.93 -4.45
C PHE A 19 9.08 2.57 -4.26
N ILE A 20 8.38 3.31 -3.40
CA ILE A 20 6.95 3.12 -3.16
C ILE A 20 6.14 3.47 -4.40
N ALA A 21 6.44 4.60 -5.05
CA ALA A 21 5.78 4.98 -6.29
C ALA A 21 6.02 3.94 -7.40
N LEU A 22 7.20 3.30 -7.43
CA LEU A 22 7.45 2.18 -8.34
C LEU A 22 6.55 0.98 -8.03
N ILE A 23 6.37 0.61 -6.76
CA ILE A 23 5.41 -0.45 -6.37
C ILE A 23 4.00 -0.05 -6.81
N GLY A 24 3.58 1.19 -6.55
CA GLY A 24 2.30 1.73 -7.01
C GLY A 24 2.13 1.59 -8.52
N VAL A 25 3.13 1.99 -9.31
CA VAL A 25 3.12 1.83 -10.78
C VAL A 25 2.96 0.37 -11.20
N LEU A 26 3.60 -0.58 -10.52
CA LEU A 26 3.45 -2.00 -10.84
C LEU A 26 2.02 -2.48 -10.59
N PHE A 27 1.40 -2.04 -9.48
CA PHE A 27 -0.01 -2.31 -9.20
C PHE A 27 -0.93 -1.66 -10.23
N MET A 28 -0.66 -0.42 -10.65
CA MET A 28 -1.45 0.24 -11.71
C MET A 28 -1.40 -0.52 -13.03
N ILE A 29 -0.22 -1.04 -13.40
CA ILE A 29 -0.09 -1.84 -14.63
C ILE A 29 -0.87 -3.15 -14.49
N PHE A 30 -0.80 -3.80 -13.33
CA PHE A 30 -1.55 -5.02 -13.06
C PHE A 30 -3.07 -4.79 -13.13
N GLU A 31 -3.55 -3.72 -12.51
CA GLU A 31 -4.96 -3.34 -12.50
C GLU A 31 -5.46 -2.95 -13.90
N ALA A 32 -4.68 -2.17 -14.66
CA ALA A 32 -5.01 -1.86 -16.03
C ALA A 32 -5.14 -3.12 -16.91
N ILE A 33 -4.27 -4.11 -16.70
CA ILE A 33 -4.38 -5.42 -17.35
C ILE A 33 -5.68 -6.10 -16.92
N ALA A 34 -6.01 -6.10 -15.62
CA ALA A 34 -7.26 -6.68 -15.12
C ALA A 34 -8.49 -6.06 -15.79
N PHE A 35 -8.53 -4.73 -15.97
CA PHE A 35 -9.62 -4.06 -16.70
C PHE A 35 -9.76 -4.51 -18.15
N PHE A 36 -8.67 -4.86 -18.84
CA PHE A 36 -8.73 -5.39 -20.20
C PHE A 36 -9.23 -6.84 -20.28
N TYR A 37 -9.06 -7.61 -19.21
CA TYR A 37 -9.43 -9.03 -19.15
C TYR A 37 -10.69 -9.30 -18.32
N ALA A 38 -11.40 -8.26 -17.87
CA ALA A 38 -12.71 -8.40 -17.25
C ALA A 38 -13.63 -9.24 -18.14
N SER A 39 -14.44 -10.13 -17.54
CA SER A 39 -15.14 -11.21 -18.26
C SER A 39 -16.15 -10.70 -19.30
N ASP A 40 -16.68 -9.51 -19.11
CA ASP A 40 -17.48 -8.74 -20.06
C ASP A 40 -17.01 -7.28 -20.03
N PRO A 41 -15.92 -6.92 -20.74
CA PRO A 41 -15.34 -5.59 -20.61
C PRO A 41 -16.26 -4.60 -21.33
N GLU A 42 -17.08 -3.89 -20.55
CA GLU A 42 -17.74 -2.69 -21.02
C GLU A 42 -16.69 -1.72 -21.59
N THR A 43 -17.09 -0.93 -22.59
CA THR A 43 -16.19 0.04 -23.25
C THR A 43 -15.53 1.00 -22.23
N ILE A 44 -16.19 1.22 -21.10
CA ILE A 44 -15.70 2.06 -20.01
C ILE A 44 -14.48 1.46 -19.29
N PHE A 45 -14.42 0.14 -19.08
CA PHE A 45 -13.28 -0.54 -18.46
C PHE A 45 -12.03 -0.49 -19.34
N ILE A 46 -12.20 -0.66 -20.65
CA ILE A 46 -11.10 -0.51 -21.61
C ILE A 46 -10.55 0.93 -21.57
N LEU A 47 -11.43 1.93 -21.45
CA LEU A 47 -11.01 3.32 -21.33
C LEU A 47 -10.23 3.55 -20.02
N TYR A 48 -10.68 2.97 -18.90
CA TYR A 48 -9.97 3.05 -17.61
C TYR A 48 -8.59 2.41 -17.67
N GLY A 49 -8.45 1.19 -18.20
CA GLY A 49 -7.14 0.54 -18.35
C GLY A 49 -6.17 1.36 -19.22
N ILE A 50 -6.66 2.01 -20.28
CA ILE A 50 -5.82 2.92 -21.09
C ILE A 50 -5.35 4.12 -20.28
N ILE A 51 -6.27 4.80 -19.57
CA ILE A 51 -5.95 5.97 -18.75
C ILE A 51 -4.94 5.59 -17.67
N GLU A 52 -5.14 4.45 -17.03
CA GLU A 52 -4.27 3.97 -15.98
C GLU A 52 -2.86 3.65 -16.47
N ILE A 53 -2.70 3.01 -17.64
CA ILE A 53 -1.38 2.83 -18.27
C ILE A 53 -0.71 4.17 -18.57
N LEU A 54 -1.47 5.17 -19.05
CA LEU A 54 -0.92 6.50 -19.32
C LEU A 54 -0.44 7.17 -18.03
N LEU A 55 -1.21 7.10 -16.95
CA LEU A 55 -0.82 7.64 -15.65
C LEU A 55 0.39 6.88 -15.06
N ALA A 56 0.40 5.55 -15.18
CA ALA A 56 1.50 4.71 -14.74
C ALA A 56 2.79 5.09 -15.49
N ALA A 57 2.71 5.32 -16.80
CA ALA A 57 3.83 5.78 -17.60
C ALA A 57 4.32 7.16 -17.15
N VAL A 58 3.41 8.12 -16.89
CA VAL A 58 3.75 9.46 -16.38
C VAL A 58 4.51 9.37 -15.05
N VAL A 59 4.04 8.55 -14.10
CA VAL A 59 4.73 8.33 -12.83
C VAL A 59 6.08 7.63 -13.09
N PHE A 60 6.10 6.54 -13.86
CA PHE A 60 7.30 5.78 -14.13
C PHE A 60 8.44 6.63 -14.73
N PHE A 61 8.14 7.44 -15.74
CA PHE A 61 9.13 8.33 -16.36
C PHE A 61 9.57 9.46 -15.44
N SER A 62 8.71 9.90 -14.51
CA SER A 62 9.07 10.93 -13.53
C SER A 62 9.92 10.42 -12.36
N LEU A 63 9.98 9.09 -12.13
CA LEU A 63 10.83 8.50 -11.08
C LEU A 63 12.33 8.68 -11.33
N SER A 64 12.76 8.98 -12.56
CA SER A 64 14.17 9.17 -12.94
C SER A 64 15.10 7.99 -12.61
N LEU A 65 14.54 6.77 -12.46
CA LEU A 65 15.28 5.55 -12.13
C LEU A 65 16.21 5.07 -13.26
N PHE A 66 15.98 5.52 -14.49
CA PHE A 66 16.79 5.16 -15.65
C PHE A 66 17.72 6.29 -16.06
N ILE A 67 18.99 5.95 -16.25
CA ILE A 67 20.08 6.88 -16.59
C ILE A 67 19.80 7.66 -17.88
N PHE A 68 19.05 7.07 -18.82
CA PHE A 68 18.85 7.62 -20.16
C PHE A 68 17.89 8.82 -20.21
N TRP A 69 16.91 8.92 -19.30
CA TRP A 69 15.94 10.01 -19.27
C TRP A 69 15.73 10.51 -17.84
N LYS A 70 16.46 11.57 -17.47
CA LYS A 70 16.28 12.26 -16.18
C LYS A 70 15.46 13.53 -16.39
N ILE A 71 14.14 13.40 -16.33
CA ILE A 71 13.25 14.58 -16.22
C ILE A 71 13.25 14.97 -14.75
N LYS A 72 14.03 16.00 -14.39
CA LYS A 72 13.99 16.57 -13.04
C LYS A 72 12.75 17.43 -12.90
N LEU A 73 11.73 16.92 -12.23
CA LEU A 73 10.54 17.71 -11.87
C LEU A 73 10.77 18.41 -10.52
N PRO A 74 10.69 19.76 -10.46
CA PRO A 74 10.91 20.50 -9.22
C PRO A 74 9.84 20.26 -8.15
N TYR A 75 8.74 19.60 -8.51
CA TYR A 75 7.57 19.37 -7.68
C TYR A 75 7.06 17.93 -7.83
N PHE A 76 7.97 16.96 -7.72
CA PHE A 76 7.66 15.54 -7.90
C PHE A 76 6.51 15.07 -7.00
N TRP A 77 6.46 15.53 -5.75
CA TRP A 77 5.38 15.24 -4.81
C TRP A 77 4.00 15.74 -5.28
N TRP A 78 3.91 16.90 -5.94
CA TRP A 78 2.64 17.40 -6.50
C TRP A 78 2.13 16.47 -7.60
N LEU A 79 3.02 15.99 -8.46
CA LEU A 79 2.66 15.03 -9.50
C LEU A 79 2.10 13.75 -8.87
N LEU A 80 2.78 13.19 -7.87
CA LEU A 80 2.32 12.00 -7.18
C LEU A 80 0.95 12.21 -6.51
N LEU A 81 0.77 13.33 -5.80
CA LEU A 81 -0.53 13.63 -5.16
C LEU A 81 -1.65 13.80 -6.18
N ILE A 82 -1.41 14.54 -7.27
CA ILE A 82 -2.41 14.75 -8.32
C ILE A 82 -2.77 13.43 -8.99
N VAL A 83 -1.78 12.62 -9.37
CA VAL A 83 -2.03 11.31 -9.98
C VAL A 83 -2.79 10.41 -9.01
N GLY A 84 -2.38 10.32 -7.75
CA GLY A 84 -3.06 9.51 -6.76
C GLY A 84 -4.51 9.93 -6.50
N VAL A 85 -4.80 11.23 -6.46
CA VAL A 85 -6.19 11.73 -6.34
C VAL A 85 -7.01 11.43 -7.60
N ILE A 86 -6.41 11.58 -8.78
CA ILE A 86 -7.05 11.26 -10.05
C ILE A 86 -7.40 9.77 -10.09
N LEU A 87 -6.48 8.89 -9.70
CA LEU A 87 -6.72 7.44 -9.62
C LEU A 87 -7.86 7.14 -8.67
N LEU A 88 -7.82 7.62 -7.41
CA LEU A 88 -8.93 7.43 -6.47
C LEU A 88 -10.29 7.85 -7.03
N PHE A 89 -10.32 8.96 -7.78
CA PHE A 89 -11.55 9.43 -8.41
C PHE A 89 -12.00 8.50 -9.55
N PHE A 90 -11.08 8.01 -10.38
CA PHE A 90 -11.40 7.04 -11.44
C PHE A 90 -11.86 5.70 -10.87
N ASP A 91 -11.17 5.17 -9.88
CA ASP A 91 -11.53 3.93 -9.19
C ASP A 91 -12.91 4.07 -8.54
N PHE A 92 -13.20 5.24 -7.96
CA PHE A 92 -14.53 5.55 -7.46
C PHE A 92 -15.58 5.53 -8.57
N LEU A 93 -15.31 6.14 -9.72
CA LEU A 93 -16.25 6.10 -10.85
C LEU A 93 -16.44 4.69 -11.40
N ALA A 94 -15.37 3.90 -11.51
CA ALA A 94 -15.39 2.53 -12.03
C ALA A 94 -16.22 1.61 -11.14
N VAL A 95 -16.04 1.68 -9.82
CA VAL A 95 -16.82 0.89 -8.85
C VAL A 95 -18.30 1.29 -8.88
N ASN A 96 -18.62 2.56 -9.12
CA ASN A 96 -20.02 3.03 -9.15
C ASN A 96 -20.70 2.88 -10.52
N SER A 97 -19.97 2.63 -11.62
CA SER A 97 -20.55 2.47 -12.96
C SER A 97 -21.25 1.13 -13.17
N ASP A 98 -20.87 0.09 -12.44
CA ASP A 98 -21.43 -1.27 -12.58
C ASP A 98 -22.84 -1.46 -11.97
N GLY A 99 -23.52 -0.37 -11.58
CA GLY A 99 -24.87 -0.46 -10.99
C GLY A 99 -24.90 -1.10 -9.59
N GLY A 100 -23.74 -1.41 -9.02
CA GLY A 100 -23.57 -1.91 -7.65
C GLY A 100 -23.82 -0.82 -6.62
N PHE A 101 -25.06 -0.70 -6.16
CA PHE A 101 -25.39 0.11 -4.99
C PHE A 101 -24.65 -0.43 -3.74
N GLY A 102 -23.63 0.31 -3.30
CA GLY A 102 -23.67 0.92 -1.97
C GLY A 102 -23.17 0.09 -0.79
N TYR A 103 -21.85 0.05 -0.61
CA TYR A 103 -21.29 0.06 0.74
C TYR A 103 -20.16 1.09 0.83
N PRO A 104 -20.41 2.33 1.30
CA PRO A 104 -19.36 3.33 1.52
C PRO A 104 -18.28 2.89 2.51
N LEU A 105 -18.50 1.79 3.26
CA LEU A 105 -17.53 1.15 4.15
C LEU A 105 -16.63 0.10 3.45
N MET A 106 -17.03 -0.48 2.32
CA MET A 106 -16.17 -1.35 1.50
C MET A 106 -15.23 -0.56 0.58
N PHE A 107 -15.39 0.77 0.53
CA PHE A 107 -14.57 1.71 -0.24
C PHE A 107 -13.05 1.60 -0.01
N PHE A 108 -12.61 1.03 1.12
CA PHE A 108 -11.18 0.83 1.43
C PHE A 108 -10.73 -0.63 1.37
N LEU A 109 -11.58 -1.56 0.94
CA LEU A 109 -11.30 -3.00 0.98
C LEU A 109 -11.06 -3.61 -0.40
N ASP A 110 -11.43 -2.91 -1.47
CA ASP A 110 -11.17 -3.36 -2.83
C ASP A 110 -9.72 -3.08 -3.24
N PHE A 111 -9.07 -4.06 -3.86
CA PHE A 111 -7.69 -3.94 -4.36
C PHE A 111 -7.55 -2.80 -5.38
N THR A 112 -8.64 -2.38 -5.99
CA THR A 112 -8.74 -1.28 -6.96
C THR A 112 -8.14 0.03 -6.46
N TYR A 113 -8.30 0.38 -5.18
CA TYR A 113 -7.78 1.65 -4.67
C TYR A 113 -6.30 1.59 -4.25
N PHE A 114 -5.72 0.39 -4.19
CA PHE A 114 -4.40 0.18 -3.63
C PHE A 114 -3.27 0.93 -4.36
N PRO A 115 -3.17 0.88 -5.70
CA PRO A 115 -2.15 1.66 -6.39
C PRO A 115 -2.32 3.15 -6.13
N ALA A 116 -3.55 3.67 -6.13
CA ALA A 116 -3.82 5.08 -5.81
C ALA A 116 -3.31 5.46 -4.41
N ILE A 117 -3.57 4.64 -3.40
CA ILE A 117 -3.09 4.80 -2.02
C ILE A 117 -1.57 4.79 -1.96
N LEU A 118 -0.90 3.86 -2.66
CA LEU A 118 0.56 3.79 -2.71
C LEU A 118 1.18 5.05 -3.37
N ILE A 119 0.60 5.51 -4.47
CA ILE A 119 1.04 6.74 -5.16
C ILE A 119 0.86 7.97 -4.26
N LEU A 120 -0.26 8.08 -3.55
CA LEU A 120 -0.48 9.13 -2.55
C LEU A 120 0.55 9.06 -1.42
N PHE A 121 0.85 7.87 -0.90
CA PHE A 121 1.86 7.72 0.14
C PHE A 121 3.25 8.12 -0.32
N ALA A 122 3.64 7.75 -1.53
CA ALA A 122 4.89 8.22 -2.10
C ALA A 122 4.95 9.76 -2.15
N GLY A 123 3.86 10.41 -2.53
CA GLY A 123 3.74 11.88 -2.55
C GLY A 123 3.82 12.51 -1.17
N VAL A 124 3.13 11.93 -0.18
CA VAL A 124 3.16 12.39 1.22
C VAL A 124 4.55 12.23 1.83
N ILE A 125 5.24 11.12 1.58
CA ILE A 125 6.61 10.91 2.07
C ILE A 125 7.57 11.91 1.48
N GLU A 126 7.50 12.13 0.17
CA GLU A 126 8.33 13.15 -0.50
C GLU A 126 8.09 14.54 0.09
N LEU A 127 6.83 14.87 0.44
CA LEU A 127 6.47 16.12 1.10
C LEU A 127 6.99 16.20 2.55
N ILE A 128 6.88 15.11 3.32
CA ILE A 128 7.36 15.05 4.71
C ILE A 128 8.90 15.16 4.75
N HIS A 129 9.60 14.48 3.83
CA HIS A 129 11.06 14.52 3.72
C HIS A 129 11.61 15.91 3.47
N GLN A 130 10.84 16.82 2.86
CA GLN A 130 11.25 18.22 2.72
C GLN A 130 11.27 18.99 4.05
N LYS A 131 10.50 18.54 5.05
CA LYS A 131 10.35 19.24 6.34
C LYS A 131 11.07 18.56 7.49
N LYS A 132 11.21 17.24 7.47
CA LYS A 132 11.89 16.48 8.51
C LYS A 132 12.45 15.18 7.94
N GLU A 133 13.68 14.85 8.32
CA GLU A 133 14.29 13.56 8.03
C GLU A 133 13.64 12.49 8.93
N TRP A 134 12.69 11.76 8.37
CA TRP A 134 12.19 10.50 8.92
C TRP A 134 12.72 9.37 8.05
N LYS A 135 13.05 8.21 8.62
CA LYS A 135 13.30 7.06 7.73
C LYS A 135 11.97 6.61 7.15
N ALA A 136 11.94 6.26 5.87
CA ALA A 136 10.68 5.90 5.24
C ALA A 136 10.10 4.58 5.76
N SER A 137 10.97 3.68 6.23
CA SER A 137 10.59 2.47 6.94
C SER A 137 9.73 2.77 8.18
N GLU A 138 9.99 3.89 8.86
CA GLU A 138 9.22 4.37 10.04
C GLU A 138 7.83 4.83 9.64
N ILE A 139 7.76 5.64 8.58
CA ILE A 139 6.50 6.15 8.05
C ILE A 139 5.61 4.99 7.60
N PHE A 140 6.19 4.02 6.87
CA PHE A 140 5.47 2.84 6.40
C PHE A 140 5.06 1.89 7.52
N THR A 141 5.88 1.76 8.56
CA THR A 141 5.51 1.01 9.77
C THR A 141 4.27 1.60 10.42
N LEU A 142 4.21 2.93 10.56
CA LEU A 142 3.06 3.61 11.16
C LEU A 142 1.81 3.51 10.29
N PHE A 143 1.94 3.67 8.97
CA PHE A 143 0.80 3.49 8.06
C PHE A 143 0.31 2.04 8.03
N GLY A 144 1.21 1.07 7.92
CA GLY A 144 0.88 -0.35 7.94
C GLY A 144 0.22 -0.78 9.25
N ALA A 145 0.67 -0.24 10.38
CA ALA A 145 0.01 -0.43 11.66
C ALA A 145 -1.39 0.21 11.68
N GLY A 146 -1.54 1.42 11.15
CA GLY A 146 -2.83 2.10 11.02
C GLY A 146 -3.84 1.31 10.20
N PHE A 147 -3.44 0.84 9.02
CA PHE A 147 -4.27 -0.04 8.18
C PHE A 147 -4.53 -1.38 8.85
N GLY A 148 -3.54 -1.99 9.50
CA GLY A 148 -3.75 -3.24 10.22
C GLY A 148 -4.77 -3.10 11.36
N ILE A 149 -4.76 -1.99 12.08
CA ILE A 149 -5.77 -1.69 13.12
C ILE A 149 -7.15 -1.52 12.46
N TYR A 150 -7.21 -0.79 11.35
CA TYR A 150 -8.43 -0.62 10.58
C TYR A 150 -9.00 -1.96 10.11
N ASP A 151 -8.17 -2.83 9.52
CA ASP A 151 -8.53 -4.18 9.08
C ASP A 151 -9.09 -5.00 10.25
N CYS A 152 -8.44 -4.96 11.42
CA CYS A 152 -8.92 -5.66 12.61
C CYS A 152 -10.28 -5.12 13.11
N ILE A 153 -10.46 -3.79 13.13
CA ILE A 153 -11.73 -3.15 13.54
C ILE A 153 -12.86 -3.51 12.58
N LEU A 154 -12.58 -3.51 11.27
CA LEU A 154 -13.55 -3.92 10.27
C LEU A 154 -13.98 -5.37 10.48
N VAL A 155 -13.03 -6.27 10.72
CA VAL A 155 -13.37 -7.68 11.01
C VAL A 155 -14.26 -7.78 12.25
N PHE A 156 -13.99 -7.02 13.31
CA PHE A 156 -14.88 -7.00 14.48
C PHE A 156 -16.28 -6.45 14.18
N GLY A 157 -16.38 -5.41 13.34
CA GLY A 157 -17.65 -4.77 13.00
C GLY A 157 -18.50 -5.61 12.06
N LEU A 158 -17.90 -6.17 11.02
CA LEU A 158 -18.57 -6.95 9.97
C LEU A 158 -18.99 -8.35 10.46
N TYR A 159 -18.24 -8.94 11.39
CA TYR A 159 -18.46 -10.32 11.85
C TYR A 159 -19.03 -10.41 13.27
N LYS A 160 -19.57 -9.32 13.81
CA LYS A 160 -20.15 -9.27 15.17
C LYS A 160 -21.23 -10.34 15.41
N ASP A 161 -22.01 -10.65 14.39
CA ASP A 161 -23.14 -11.58 14.46
C ASP A 161 -22.83 -12.95 13.81
N SER A 162 -21.58 -13.19 13.41
CA SER A 162 -21.20 -14.47 12.79
C SER A 162 -20.98 -15.55 13.86
N GLU A 163 -21.47 -16.76 13.61
CA GLU A 163 -21.23 -17.92 14.48
C GLU A 163 -19.76 -18.39 14.47
N ASN A 164 -18.95 -17.84 13.56
CA ASN A 164 -17.55 -18.20 13.36
C ASN A 164 -16.62 -17.38 14.29
N GLY A 165 -16.60 -17.76 15.57
CA GLY A 165 -15.73 -17.14 16.59
C GLY A 165 -14.23 -17.18 16.27
N GLU A 166 -13.80 -17.99 15.32
CA GLU A 166 -12.42 -18.07 14.84
C GLU A 166 -11.97 -16.76 14.19
N VAL A 167 -12.79 -16.14 13.34
CA VAL A 167 -12.47 -14.89 12.63
C VAL A 167 -12.20 -13.75 13.61
N PHE A 168 -13.03 -13.65 14.65
CA PHE A 168 -12.86 -12.68 15.74
C PHE A 168 -11.55 -12.90 16.49
N THR A 169 -11.19 -14.17 16.72
CA THR A 169 -9.97 -14.55 17.43
C THR A 169 -8.71 -14.10 16.65
N TYR A 170 -8.69 -14.25 15.33
CA TYR A 170 -7.56 -13.80 14.50
C TYR A 170 -7.41 -12.28 14.45
N ALA A 171 -8.51 -11.53 14.30
CA ALA A 171 -8.47 -10.06 14.37
C ALA A 171 -8.00 -9.57 15.74
N PHE A 172 -8.37 -10.25 16.82
CA PHE A 172 -7.89 -9.95 18.17
C PHE A 172 -6.39 -10.17 18.32
N PHE A 173 -5.86 -11.32 17.87
CA PHE A 173 -4.42 -11.58 17.89
C PHE A 173 -3.65 -10.63 16.95
N GLY A 174 -4.21 -10.30 15.78
CA GLY A 174 -3.64 -9.29 14.87
C GLY A 174 -3.53 -7.92 15.52
N LEU A 175 -4.58 -7.46 16.18
CA LEU A 175 -4.58 -6.18 16.89
C LEU A 175 -3.53 -6.16 18.02
N ILE A 176 -3.44 -7.23 18.82
CA ILE A 176 -2.42 -7.35 19.86
C ILE A 176 -1.02 -7.29 19.24
N ALA A 177 -0.78 -8.02 18.15
CA ALA A 177 0.51 -8.04 17.47
C ALA A 177 0.91 -6.65 16.97
N ILE A 178 -0.02 -5.88 16.39
CA ILE A 178 0.22 -4.49 15.96
C ILE A 178 0.53 -3.58 17.16
N ILE A 179 -0.22 -3.69 18.26
CA ILE A 179 0.01 -2.88 19.45
C ILE A 179 1.39 -3.18 20.04
N VAL A 180 1.75 -4.45 20.20
CA VAL A 180 3.07 -4.86 20.69
C VAL A 180 4.18 -4.34 19.79
N MET A 181 4.00 -4.40 18.47
CA MET A 181 4.94 -3.85 17.49
C MET A 181 5.09 -2.33 17.65
N LEU A 182 3.99 -1.57 17.75
CA LEU A 182 4.05 -0.11 17.95
C LEU A 182 4.73 0.28 19.26
N LEU A 183 4.47 -0.46 20.33
CA LEU A 183 5.11 -0.24 21.64
C LEU A 183 6.60 -0.55 21.61
N ALA A 184 7.00 -1.63 20.92
CA ALA A 184 8.40 -1.96 20.69
C ALA A 184 9.09 -0.93 19.78
N TYR A 185 8.34 -0.34 18.85
CA TYR A 185 8.85 0.63 17.89
C TYR A 185 9.09 2.03 18.48
N GLN A 186 8.32 2.44 19.48
CA GLN A 186 8.45 3.77 20.12
C GLN A 186 9.53 3.84 21.22
N ASP A 187 10.30 2.78 21.45
CA ASP A 187 11.27 2.65 22.55
C ASP A 187 10.66 2.93 23.95
N TRP A 188 9.33 2.91 24.09
CA TRP A 188 8.63 3.18 25.36
C TRP A 188 8.88 2.09 26.40
N PHE A 189 9.31 0.91 25.94
CA PHE A 189 9.75 -0.19 26.77
C PHE A 189 11.18 -0.55 26.37
N ASP A 190 12.07 -0.77 27.35
CA ASP A 190 13.46 -1.27 27.16
C ASP A 190 13.45 -2.76 26.81
N ILE A 191 12.63 -3.11 25.82
CA ILE A 191 12.54 -4.42 25.21
C ILE A 191 13.70 -4.44 24.22
N ARG A 192 14.88 -4.88 24.68
CA ARG A 192 16.10 -5.07 23.88
C ARG A 192 16.00 -6.27 22.96
N ILE A 193 14.98 -6.23 22.13
CA ILE A 193 14.73 -7.25 21.14
C ILE A 193 15.41 -6.73 19.86
N PRO A 194 16.43 -7.43 19.32
CA PRO A 194 17.06 -7.07 18.03
C PRO A 194 16.11 -7.27 16.81
N PHE A 195 14.79 -7.22 17.02
CA PHE A 195 13.73 -7.67 16.11
C PHE A 195 13.01 -6.51 15.39
N THR A 196 13.56 -5.31 15.28
CA THR A 196 12.79 -4.21 14.65
C THR A 196 12.29 -4.59 13.24
N TRP A 197 13.07 -5.35 12.46
CA TRP A 197 12.64 -5.88 11.16
C TRP A 197 11.93 -7.24 11.20
N TRP A 198 12.37 -8.18 12.05
CA TRP A 198 11.68 -9.48 12.19
C TRP A 198 10.26 -9.32 12.74
N GLY A 199 10.03 -8.34 13.63
CA GLY A 199 8.72 -7.98 14.13
C GLY A 199 7.83 -7.47 13.00
N LEU A 200 8.31 -6.55 12.16
CA LEU A 200 7.58 -6.07 10.99
C LEU A 200 7.22 -7.20 10.03
N LEU A 201 8.16 -8.08 9.72
CA LEU A 201 7.92 -9.25 8.87
C LEU A 201 6.86 -10.18 9.48
N THR A 202 6.99 -10.50 10.77
CA THR A 202 6.11 -11.44 11.46
C THR A 202 4.69 -10.89 11.57
N VAL A 203 4.54 -9.63 11.97
CA VAL A 203 3.24 -8.96 12.08
C VAL A 203 2.63 -8.76 10.69
N GLY A 204 3.42 -8.33 9.71
CA GLY A 204 2.98 -8.19 8.32
C GLY A 204 2.44 -9.50 7.74
N LEU A 205 3.18 -10.60 7.92
CA LEU A 205 2.74 -11.93 7.51
C LEU A 205 1.50 -12.40 8.27
N LEU A 206 1.42 -12.16 9.58
CA LEU A 206 0.26 -12.53 10.40
C LEU A 206 -1.01 -11.81 9.92
N LEU A 207 -0.93 -10.50 9.65
CA LEU A 207 -2.06 -9.76 9.09
C LEU A 207 -2.43 -10.26 7.68
N LEU A 208 -1.43 -10.46 6.82
CA LEU A 208 -1.63 -10.91 5.45
C LEU A 208 -2.21 -12.33 5.36
N MET A 209 -1.79 -13.24 6.23
CA MET A 209 -2.17 -14.66 6.16
C MET A 209 -3.35 -15.02 7.06
N MET A 210 -3.59 -14.27 8.14
CA MET A 210 -4.61 -14.65 9.13
C MET A 210 -5.76 -13.66 9.25
N VAL A 211 -5.54 -12.36 9.02
CA VAL A 211 -6.62 -11.37 9.07
C VAL A 211 -7.28 -11.23 7.70
N THR A 212 -6.45 -11.24 6.65
CA THR A 212 -6.88 -10.98 5.26
C THR A 212 -7.69 -12.10 4.62
N PRO A 213 -7.23 -13.37 4.62
CA PRO A 213 -7.92 -14.42 3.86
C PRO A 213 -9.26 -14.82 4.50
N LEU A 214 -9.44 -14.50 5.79
CA LEU A 214 -10.66 -14.79 6.52
C LEU A 214 -11.75 -13.73 6.34
N ALA A 215 -11.37 -12.50 6.00
CA ALA A 215 -12.31 -11.52 5.47
C ALA A 215 -12.87 -11.96 4.09
N ASN A 216 -12.09 -12.75 3.34
CA ASN A 216 -12.42 -13.25 1.99
C ASN A 216 -13.25 -14.54 2.02
N LEU A 217 -12.92 -15.44 2.94
CA LEU A 217 -13.55 -16.77 2.98
C LEU A 217 -15.03 -16.74 3.41
N TYR A 218 -15.47 -15.68 4.09
CA TYR A 218 -16.80 -15.62 4.71
C TYR A 218 -17.67 -14.44 4.27
N GLY A 219 -17.13 -13.54 3.45
CA GLY A 219 -17.85 -12.42 2.84
C GLY A 219 -18.49 -12.75 1.49
N GLN A 220 -19.26 -13.83 1.38
CA GLN A 220 -20.24 -14.20 0.32
C GLN A 220 -20.01 -13.93 -1.19
N SER A 221 -18.87 -13.41 -1.66
CA SER A 221 -18.54 -13.41 -3.08
C SER A 221 -17.16 -14.04 -3.26
N GLU A 222 -17.12 -15.17 -3.94
CA GLU A 222 -15.90 -15.90 -4.32
C GLU A 222 -14.92 -15.04 -5.18
N ASP A 223 -15.30 -13.82 -5.52
CA ASP A 223 -14.66 -12.99 -6.53
C ASP A 223 -13.80 -11.83 -5.99
N TRP A 224 -13.89 -11.47 -4.70
CA TRP A 224 -13.22 -10.27 -4.19
C TRP A 224 -12.37 -10.55 -2.95
N PRO A 225 -11.04 -10.70 -3.10
CA PRO A 225 -10.18 -10.74 -1.95
C PRO A 225 -10.12 -9.34 -1.32
N VAL A 226 -10.77 -9.11 -0.18
CA VAL A 226 -10.38 -8.10 0.81
C VAL A 226 -8.87 -8.17 0.97
N ALA A 227 -8.24 -7.06 0.65
CA ALA A 227 -6.80 -6.95 0.62
C ALA A 227 -6.25 -6.70 2.01
N GLY A 228 -5.16 -7.39 2.33
CA GLY A 228 -4.46 -7.28 3.60
C GLY A 228 -3.57 -6.07 3.62
N PHE A 229 -4.14 -4.89 3.38
CA PHE A 229 -3.37 -3.67 3.16
C PHE A 229 -2.44 -3.38 4.32
N GLY A 230 -2.88 -3.58 5.57
CA GLY A 230 -2.00 -3.48 6.74
C GLY A 230 -0.81 -4.44 6.65
N GLY A 231 -1.07 -5.71 6.29
CA GLY A 231 -0.04 -6.72 6.09
C GLY A 231 0.94 -6.36 4.97
N VAL A 232 0.45 -6.02 3.78
CA VAL A 232 1.29 -5.65 2.63
C VAL A 232 2.13 -4.41 2.92
N ILE A 233 1.54 -3.37 3.51
CA ILE A 233 2.25 -2.14 3.85
C ILE A 233 3.33 -2.41 4.90
N LEU A 234 3.08 -3.26 5.89
CA LEU A 234 4.10 -3.69 6.86
C LEU A 234 5.22 -4.51 6.21
N LEU A 235 4.93 -5.34 5.20
CA LEU A 235 5.95 -6.05 4.44
C LEU A 235 6.79 -5.11 3.57
N ILE A 236 6.18 -4.05 3.01
CA ILE A 236 6.91 -2.97 2.33
C ILE A 236 7.78 -2.22 3.36
N ALA A 237 7.26 -1.94 4.55
CA ALA A 237 8.00 -1.31 5.65
C ALA A 237 9.25 -2.15 6.01
N PHE A 238 9.07 -3.47 6.13
CA PHE A 238 10.15 -4.42 6.35
C PHE A 238 11.21 -4.37 5.23
N ALA A 239 10.79 -4.40 3.96
CA ALA A 239 11.71 -4.31 2.82
C ALA A 239 12.49 -2.98 2.79
N LEU A 240 11.84 -1.86 3.14
CA LEU A 240 12.49 -0.56 3.30
C LEU A 240 13.49 -0.57 4.45
N HIS A 241 13.15 -1.22 5.57
CA HIS A 241 14.03 -1.28 6.72
C HIS A 241 15.30 -2.10 6.44
N LEU A 242 15.21 -3.18 5.65
CA LEU A 242 16.38 -3.92 5.17
C LEU A 242 17.33 -3.08 4.30
N LYS A 243 16.79 -2.08 3.59
CA LYS A 243 17.59 -1.16 2.78
C LYS A 243 18.34 -0.13 3.63
N ASP A 244 17.80 0.22 4.80
CA ASP A 244 18.36 1.22 5.70
C ASP A 244 19.51 0.68 6.59
N PHE A 245 19.84 -0.62 6.49
CA PHE A 245 20.94 -1.32 7.21
C PHE A 245 22.19 -1.49 6.33
#